data_AF-A0A0F9TKS2-F1
#
_entry.id   AF-A0A0F9TKS2-F1
#
_cell.length_a   1.000
_cell.length_b   1.000
_cell.length_c   1.000
_cell.angle_alpha   90.00
_cell.angle_beta   90.00
_cell.angle_gamma   90.00
#
_symmetry.space_group_name_H-M   'P 1'
#
loop_
_entity.id
_entity.type
_entity.pdbx_description
1 polymer ?
#
loop_
_entity_poly.entity_id
_entity_poly.type
_entity_poly.pdbx_seq_one_letter_code
_entity_poly.pdbx_strand_id
1 'polypeptide(L)'
;MEYSFSIYQRMRIAGLLGETDLAYPISGGTTNAWGAREAWMSEKVAPEWGLRQYRGPIWEILNALSLSLVGLDLAMMFHPVAAKHLKDITSQFFEAIPKELDARGYYDWVSANLKR
;
A
#
# COMPACT_ATOMS: atom_id res chain seq x y z
N MET A 1 -1.20 12.75 -4.00
CA MET A 1 -0.73 11.43 -3.47
C MET A 1 0.50 11.65 -2.57
N GLU A 2 1.45 12.46 -3.03
CA GLU A 2 2.65 12.92 -2.33
C GLU A 2 2.43 13.46 -0.92
N TYR A 3 1.36 14.25 -0.71
CA TYR A 3 1.00 14.72 0.62
C TYR A 3 0.68 13.56 1.56
N SER A 4 -0.24 12.67 1.15
CA SER A 4 -0.64 11.49 1.94
C SER A 4 0.54 10.57 2.22
N PHE A 5 1.41 10.34 1.23
CA PHE A 5 2.62 9.54 1.38
C PHE A 5 3.52 10.09 2.50
N SER A 6 3.78 11.39 2.49
CA SER A 6 4.63 12.05 3.48
C SER A 6 4.02 12.01 4.89
N ILE A 7 2.69 12.16 5.00
CA ILE A 7 1.98 12.08 6.29
C ILE A 7 2.04 10.67 6.86
N TYR A 8 1.81 9.64 6.04
CA TYR A 8 1.86 8.24 6.48
C TYR A 8 3.25 7.88 6.99
N GLN A 9 4.28 8.29 6.25
CA GLN A 9 5.66 8.10 6.67
C GLN A 9 5.95 8.77 8.02
N ARG A 10 5.49 10.02 8.22
CA ARG A 10 5.69 10.73 9.50
C ARG A 10 4.94 10.06 10.65
N MET A 11 3.68 9.66 10.44
CA MET A 11 2.88 8.94 11.44
C MET A 11 3.55 7.62 11.83
N ARG A 12 4.01 6.84 10.85
CA ARG A 12 4.70 5.58 11.09
C ARG A 12 5.99 5.78 11.89
N ILE A 13 6.81 6.75 11.50
CA ILE A 13 8.08 7.05 12.20
C ILE A 13 7.81 7.53 13.63
N ALA A 14 6.85 8.44 13.83
CA ALA A 14 6.51 8.94 15.17
C ALA A 14 6.02 7.81 16.10
N GLY A 15 5.14 6.93 15.60
CA GLY A 15 4.71 5.75 16.35
C GLY A 15 5.86 4.82 16.72
N LEU A 16 6.82 4.61 15.80
CA LEU A 16 8.03 3.81 16.07
C LEU A 16 8.97 4.47 17.09
N LEU A 17 9.00 5.81 17.15
CA LEU A 17 9.81 6.57 18.12
C LEU A 17 9.16 6.64 19.51
N GLY A 18 7.99 6.02 19.71
CA GLY A 18 7.32 5.89 21.01
C GLY A 18 6.15 6.85 21.22
N GLU A 19 5.69 7.56 20.19
CA GLU A 19 4.52 8.43 20.30
C GLU A 19 3.22 7.60 20.26
N THR A 20 2.65 7.34 21.43
CA THR A 20 1.53 6.38 21.59
C THR A 20 0.25 6.81 20.87
N ASP A 21 0.04 8.12 20.71
CA ASP A 21 -1.15 8.66 20.03
C ASP A 21 -1.13 8.40 18.52
N LEU A 22 0.04 8.12 17.94
CA LEU A 22 0.23 7.80 16.53
C LEU A 22 0.57 6.32 16.30
N ALA A 23 0.68 5.52 17.35
CA ALA A 23 1.02 4.10 17.30
C ALA A 23 -0.18 3.19 16.99
N TYR A 24 -1.10 3.65 16.15
CA TYR A 24 -2.27 2.89 15.71
C TYR A 24 -2.11 2.41 14.25
N PRO A 25 -2.82 1.34 13.84
CA PRO A 25 -2.89 0.95 12.45
C PRO A 25 -3.45 2.07 11.56
N ILE A 26 -2.85 2.27 10.40
CA ILE A 26 -3.23 3.29 9.43
C ILE A 26 -4.16 2.67 8.38
N SER A 27 -5.38 3.22 8.28
CA SER A 27 -6.35 2.89 7.23
C SER A 27 -6.34 3.97 6.15
N GLY A 28 -6.40 3.55 4.88
CA GLY A 28 -6.34 4.44 3.73
C GLY A 28 -7.40 4.14 2.68
N GLY A 29 -8.12 5.19 2.28
CA GLY A 29 -9.08 5.16 1.18
C GLY A 29 -8.38 5.11 -0.18
N THR A 30 -7.87 3.94 -0.57
CA THR A 30 -7.21 3.75 -1.87
C THR A 30 -8.20 3.89 -3.03
N THR A 31 -9.50 3.72 -2.76
CA THR A 31 -10.63 4.04 -3.66
C THR A 31 -10.60 5.46 -4.23
N ASN A 32 -9.97 6.43 -3.55
CA ASN A 32 -9.84 7.81 -4.04
C ASN A 32 -9.11 7.90 -5.39
N ALA A 33 -8.34 6.86 -5.77
CA ALA A 33 -7.74 6.74 -7.09
C ALA A 33 -8.78 6.83 -8.22
N TRP A 34 -10.01 6.38 -7.99
CA TRP A 34 -11.10 6.46 -8.95
C TRP A 34 -11.65 7.87 -9.18
N GLY A 35 -11.27 8.85 -8.36
CA GLY A 35 -11.58 10.27 -8.59
C GLY A 35 -10.72 10.91 -9.69
N ALA A 36 -9.57 10.32 -10.02
CA ALA A 36 -8.67 10.81 -11.05
C ALA A 36 -9.29 10.63 -12.45
N ARG A 37 -9.17 11.64 -13.32
CA ARG A 37 -9.72 11.60 -14.68
C ARG A 37 -9.17 10.41 -15.47
N GLU A 38 -7.90 10.13 -15.25
CA GLU A 38 -7.14 9.02 -15.83
C GLU A 38 -7.68 7.64 -15.41
N ALA A 39 -8.44 7.53 -14.32
CA ALA A 39 -9.03 6.26 -13.88
C ALA A 39 -10.41 5.97 -14.51
N TRP A 40 -11.22 7.00 -14.78
CA TRP A 40 -12.61 6.82 -15.21
C TRP A 40 -12.94 7.35 -16.61
N MET A 41 -12.15 8.26 -17.18
CA MET A 41 -12.43 8.84 -18.49
C MET A 41 -12.34 7.77 -19.58
N SER A 42 -13.34 7.77 -20.48
CA SER A 42 -13.40 6.81 -21.59
C SER A 42 -12.28 7.07 -22.60
N GLU A 43 -11.73 5.99 -23.13
CA GLU A 43 -10.80 5.98 -24.28
C GLU A 43 -11.37 6.67 -25.53
N LYS A 44 -12.68 6.89 -25.63
CA LYS A 44 -13.28 7.69 -26.71
C LYS A 44 -12.95 9.18 -26.60
N VAL A 45 -12.72 9.66 -25.38
CA VAL A 45 -12.40 11.08 -25.09
C VAL A 45 -10.89 11.29 -25.06
N ALA A 46 -10.14 10.33 -24.52
CA ALA A 46 -8.68 10.34 -24.44
C ALA A 46 -8.09 9.01 -24.94
N PRO A 47 -8.03 8.79 -26.27
CA PRO A 47 -7.55 7.53 -26.86
C PRO A 47 -6.08 7.25 -26.56
N GLU A 48 -5.27 8.29 -26.36
CA GLU A 48 -3.84 8.21 -26.07
C GLU A 48 -3.52 7.56 -24.71
N TRP A 49 -4.49 7.53 -23.78
CA TRP A 49 -4.33 6.87 -22.48
C TRP A 49 -4.62 5.37 -22.52
N GLY A 50 -5.13 4.86 -23.64
CA GLY A 50 -5.50 3.45 -23.78
C GLY A 50 -6.75 3.07 -22.99
N LEU A 51 -6.99 1.75 -22.91
CA LEU A 51 -8.27 1.20 -22.45
C LEU A 51 -8.50 1.46 -20.96
N ARG A 52 -9.67 2.04 -20.65
CA ARG A 52 -10.09 2.34 -19.27
C ARG A 52 -10.07 1.11 -18.36
N GLN A 53 -10.44 -0.06 -18.89
CA GLN A 53 -10.52 -1.31 -18.12
C GLN A 53 -9.21 -1.69 -17.44
N TYR A 54 -8.06 -1.27 -17.97
CA TYR A 54 -6.76 -1.50 -17.35
C TYR A 54 -6.33 -0.31 -16.50
N ARG A 55 -6.54 0.92 -16.98
CA ARG A 55 -6.14 2.13 -16.26
C ARG A 55 -6.74 2.25 -14.87
N GLY A 56 -8.07 2.09 -14.75
CA GLY A 56 -8.76 2.24 -13.48
C GLY A 56 -8.20 1.32 -12.38
N PRO A 57 -8.16 -0.01 -12.61
CA PRO A 57 -7.55 -0.94 -11.67
C PRO A 57 -6.06 -0.67 -11.41
N ILE A 58 -5.26 -0.31 -12.43
CA ILE A 58 -3.83 0.01 -12.25
C ILE A 58 -3.65 1.23 -11.33
N TRP A 59 -4.48 2.26 -11.48
CA TRP A 59 -4.41 3.46 -10.64
C TRP A 59 -4.66 3.14 -9.18
N GLU A 60 -5.64 2.28 -8.93
CA GLU A 60 -5.96 1.82 -7.59
C GLU A 60 -4.84 0.94 -6.99
N ILE A 61 -4.27 0.02 -7.78
CA ILE A 61 -3.13 -0.82 -7.38
C ILE A 61 -1.92 0.04 -7.02
N LEU A 62 -1.53 0.98 -7.88
CA LEU A 62 -0.34 1.83 -7.68
C LEU A 62 -0.49 2.72 -6.46
N ASN A 63 -1.68 3.30 -6.25
CA ASN A 63 -1.96 4.11 -5.07
C ASN A 63 -1.85 3.27 -3.78
N ALA A 64 -2.44 2.07 -3.77
CA ALA A 64 -2.37 1.18 -2.62
C ALA A 64 -0.94 0.72 -2.32
N LEU A 65 -0.20 0.24 -3.33
CA LEU A 65 1.20 -0.17 -3.17
C LEU A 65 2.08 0.97 -2.67
N SER A 66 1.94 2.18 -3.22
CA SER A 66 2.72 3.34 -2.82
C SER A 66 2.51 3.68 -1.35
N LEU A 67 1.26 3.62 -0.87
CA LEU A 67 0.94 3.88 0.54
C LEU A 67 1.34 2.72 1.46
N SER A 68 1.30 1.46 0.99
CA SER A 68 1.81 0.31 1.74
C SER A 68 3.30 0.43 2.06
N LEU A 69 4.11 1.03 1.18
CA LEU A 69 5.53 1.26 1.42
C LEU A 69 5.80 2.22 2.60
N VAL A 70 4.86 3.10 2.93
CA VAL A 70 4.99 4.08 4.03
C VAL A 70 4.16 3.72 5.26
N GLY A 71 3.68 2.48 5.33
CA GLY A 71 3.04 1.93 6.52
C GLY A 71 1.51 1.98 6.52
N LEU A 72 0.86 1.97 5.37
CA LEU A 72 -0.57 1.65 5.26
C LEU A 72 -0.82 0.19 5.69
N ASP A 73 -1.64 0.00 6.71
CA ASP A 73 -2.00 -1.33 7.23
C ASP A 73 -3.29 -1.88 6.61
N LEU A 74 -4.28 -1.01 6.37
CA LEU A 74 -5.59 -1.39 5.83
C LEU A 74 -5.95 -0.58 4.58
N ALA A 75 -5.76 -1.19 3.41
CA ALA A 75 -6.16 -0.60 2.13
C ALA A 75 -7.65 -0.84 1.84
N MET A 76 -8.45 0.22 1.80
CA MET A 76 -9.86 0.16 1.40
C MET A 76 -9.97 0.21 -0.13
N MET A 77 -10.11 -0.95 -0.75
CA MET A 77 -10.16 -1.13 -2.21
C MET A 77 -11.60 -1.24 -2.73
N PHE A 78 -11.83 -0.79 -3.96
CA PHE A 78 -13.10 -0.82 -4.67
C PHE A 78 -13.14 -1.92 -5.73
N HIS A 79 -12.17 -1.97 -6.65
CA HIS A 79 -12.23 -2.89 -7.78
C HIS A 79 -11.67 -4.28 -7.42
N PRO A 80 -12.42 -5.37 -7.65
CA PRO A 80 -12.00 -6.71 -7.20
C PRO A 80 -10.71 -7.19 -7.86
N VAL A 81 -10.49 -6.86 -9.13
CA VAL A 81 -9.23 -7.17 -9.83
C VAL A 81 -8.04 -6.43 -9.22
N ALA A 82 -8.24 -5.17 -8.80
CA ALA A 82 -7.19 -4.39 -8.16
C ALA A 82 -6.84 -4.98 -6.79
N ALA A 83 -7.86 -5.34 -5.99
CA ALA A 83 -7.68 -5.99 -4.70
C ALA A 83 -6.96 -7.34 -4.82
N LYS A 84 -7.32 -8.15 -5.83
CA LYS A 84 -6.65 -9.42 -6.11
C LYS A 84 -5.16 -9.20 -6.39
N HIS A 85 -4.82 -8.31 -7.34
CA HIS A 85 -3.42 -8.09 -7.71
C HIS A 85 -2.60 -7.46 -6.59
N LEU A 86 -3.18 -6.54 -5.82
CA LEU A 86 -2.51 -6.00 -4.63
C LEU A 86 -2.13 -7.14 -3.68
N LYS A 87 -3.07 -8.05 -3.38
CA LYS A 87 -2.82 -9.22 -2.53
C LYS A 87 -1.74 -10.14 -3.12
N ASP A 88 -1.82 -10.46 -4.41
CA ASP A 88 -0.85 -11.33 -5.08
C ASP A 88 0.56 -10.73 -5.04
N ILE A 89 0.71 -9.42 -5.30
CA ILE A 89 1.99 -8.71 -5.25
C ILE A 89 2.54 -8.68 -3.82
N THR A 90 1.69 -8.37 -2.82
CA THR A 90 2.10 -8.41 -1.42
C THR A 90 2.58 -9.80 -1.02
N SER A 91 1.87 -10.86 -1.39
CA SER A 91 2.31 -12.24 -1.13
C SER A 91 3.67 -12.55 -1.74
N GLN A 92 3.94 -12.12 -2.98
CA GLN A 92 5.25 -12.30 -3.61
C GLN A 92 6.40 -11.61 -2.86
N PHE A 93 6.16 -10.42 -2.29
CA PHE A 93 7.18 -9.74 -1.49
C PHE A 93 7.55 -10.51 -0.21
N PHE A 94 6.60 -11.24 0.39
CA PHE A 94 6.83 -12.02 1.60
C PHE A 94 7.30 -13.46 1.32
N GLU A 95 7.04 -14.01 0.13
CA GLU A 95 7.56 -15.34 -0.27
C GLU A 95 9.08 -15.37 -0.38
N ALA A 96 9.72 -14.24 -0.72
CA ALA A 96 11.17 -14.13 -0.89
C ALA A 96 11.95 -14.10 0.44
N ILE A 97 11.28 -14.17 1.59
CA ILE A 97 11.92 -14.06 2.91
C ILE A 97 12.51 -15.43 3.28
N PRO A 98 13.84 -15.53 3.51
CA PRO A 98 14.46 -16.78 3.94
C PRO A 98 13.83 -17.26 5.26
N LYS A 99 13.46 -18.54 5.34
CA LYS A 99 12.83 -19.14 6.54
C LYS A 99 13.72 -19.03 7.79
N GLU A 100 15.01 -18.81 7.60
CA GLU A 100 15.98 -18.56 8.65
C GLU A 100 15.73 -17.22 9.38
N LEU A 101 15.14 -16.23 8.70
CA LEU A 101 14.75 -14.95 9.32
C LEU A 101 13.50 -15.11 10.20
N ASP A 102 12.56 -15.98 9.82
CA ASP A 102 11.41 -16.34 10.65
C ASP A 102 11.87 -16.94 11.98
N ALA A 103 12.84 -17.87 11.94
CA ALA A 103 13.41 -18.47 13.14
C ALA A 103 14.05 -17.44 14.08
N ARG A 104 14.62 -16.37 13.52
CA ARG A 104 15.20 -15.24 14.28
C ARG A 104 14.17 -14.23 14.79
N GLY A 105 12.89 -14.40 14.45
CA GLY A 105 11.82 -13.49 14.85
C GLY A 105 11.97 -12.11 14.23
N TYR A 106 12.32 -12.04 12.94
CA TYR A 106 12.60 -10.76 12.27
C TYR A 106 11.45 -9.73 12.37
N TYR A 107 10.20 -10.18 12.57
CA TYR A 107 9.04 -9.31 12.80
C TYR A 107 9.19 -8.42 14.05
N ASP A 108 9.96 -8.84 15.05
CA ASP A 108 10.21 -8.09 16.29
C ASP A 108 11.40 -7.11 16.18
N TRP A 109 11.87 -6.81 14.96
CA TRP A 109 13.04 -5.94 14.73
C TRP A 109 12.95 -4.58 15.43
N VAL A 110 11.75 -4.03 15.61
CA VAL A 110 11.52 -2.75 16.31
C VAL A 110 11.87 -2.85 17.79
N SER A 111 11.66 -4.01 18.41
CA SER A 111 11.99 -4.23 19.83
C SER A 111 13.49 -4.45 20.07
N ALA A 112 14.28 -4.60 19.00
CA ALA A 112 15.68 -5.05 19.04
C ALA A 112 15.92 -6.41 19.75
N ASN A 113 14.86 -7.14 20.14
CA ASN A 113 14.93 -8.45 20.79
C ASN A 113 14.86 -9.59 19.77
N LEU A 114 15.74 -9.57 18.77
CA LEU A 114 15.83 -10.69 17.82
C LEU A 114 16.24 -11.97 18.57
N LYS A 115 15.57 -13.09 18.26
CA LYS A 115 15.93 -14.39 18.82
C LYS A 115 17.32 -14.76 18.31
N ARG A 116 18.26 -14.94 19.26
CA ARG A 116 19.65 -15.34 18.97
C ARG A 116 19.73 -16.78 18.49
#